data_AF-A0A7S0WRK3-F1
#
_entry.id   AF-A0A7S0WRK3-F1
#
_cell.length_a   1.000
_cell.length_b   1.000
_cell.length_c   1.000
_cell.angle_alpha   90.00
_cell.angle_beta   90.00
_cell.angle_gamma   90.00
#
_symmetry.space_group_name_H-M   'P 1'
#
loop_
_entity.id
_entity.type
_entity.pdbx_description
1 polymer ?
#
loop_
_entity_poly.entity_id
_entity_poly.type
_entity_poly.pdbx_seq_one_letter_code
_entity_poly.pdbx_strand_id
1 'polypeptide(L)'
;TALQRLAEDCGLSHISVDAYVERVRGVMPDQPANPATPAIAGGGKVDQIGLFTTAAPGISVSNLAFTNQKNLHLLNTIKPDQVMDAALFDFLFCCQDRHAQNIFIDEQSNLKLIDNDLMLGGAQKGRNADNICTPSSLFLPMNMESWRVRTSPSKLGHLDYRCHMDSSDSLPDIPTGGNAKLTQCLGELAGMTVEAVQKKYGIAQLNAAAGLRERATDLKEHGFAEALRRSQREMKEKFDKAENRPEGEKLKHWHTNLWRPLEEPHCQKKA
;
A
#
# COMPACT_ATOMS: atom_id res chain seq x y z
N THR A 1 1.43 5.10 -15.93
CA THR A 1 1.32 3.61 -15.83
C THR A 1 -0.14 3.20 -15.68
N ALA A 2 -0.47 1.89 -15.65
CA ALA A 2 -1.85 1.44 -15.37
C ALA A 2 -2.36 1.97 -14.01
N LEU A 3 -1.50 1.89 -12.98
CA LEU A 3 -1.77 2.43 -11.65
C LEU A 3 -2.05 3.94 -11.68
N GLN A 4 -1.24 4.72 -12.39
CA GLN A 4 -1.45 6.17 -12.50
C GLN A 4 -2.86 6.50 -13.02
N ARG A 5 -3.27 5.86 -14.13
CA ARG A 5 -4.59 6.09 -14.74
C ARG A 5 -5.72 5.67 -13.81
N LEU A 6 -5.55 4.55 -13.10
CA LEU A 6 -6.51 4.09 -12.08
C LEU A 6 -6.64 5.07 -10.93
N ALA A 7 -5.52 5.58 -10.42
CA ALA A 7 -5.51 6.56 -9.34
C ALA A 7 -6.17 7.87 -9.75
N GLU A 8 -5.94 8.34 -10.97
CA GLU A 8 -6.59 9.53 -11.53
C GLU A 8 -8.10 9.34 -11.68
N ASP A 9 -8.54 8.22 -12.27
CA ASP A 9 -9.96 7.89 -12.46
C ASP A 9 -10.69 7.75 -11.12
N CYS A 10 -10.05 7.14 -10.12
CA CYS A 10 -10.59 6.97 -8.78
C CYS A 10 -10.43 8.22 -7.88
N GLY A 11 -9.79 9.30 -8.36
CA GLY A 11 -9.58 10.53 -7.57
C GLY A 11 -8.56 10.41 -6.44
N LEU A 12 -7.67 9.41 -6.50
CA LEU A 12 -6.65 9.12 -5.49
C LEU A 12 -5.22 9.43 -5.97
N SER A 13 -5.04 10.04 -7.15
CA SER A 13 -3.68 10.38 -7.65
C SER A 13 -2.93 11.35 -6.74
N HIS A 14 -3.63 12.15 -5.94
CA HIS A 14 -3.01 13.15 -5.07
C HIS A 14 -2.15 12.54 -3.95
N ILE A 15 -2.37 11.29 -3.53
CA ILE A 15 -1.52 10.63 -2.52
C ILE A 15 -0.27 9.98 -3.12
N SER A 16 -0.21 9.72 -4.43
CA SER A 16 0.91 9.00 -5.08
C SER A 16 1.83 9.97 -5.81
N VAL A 17 3.08 9.56 -6.04
CA VAL A 17 3.90 10.18 -7.10
C VAL A 17 3.33 9.81 -8.47
N ASP A 18 3.49 10.72 -9.44
CA ASP A 18 3.12 10.43 -10.81
C ASP A 18 4.15 9.50 -11.44
N ALA A 19 3.69 8.55 -12.26
CA ALA A 19 4.56 7.57 -12.89
C ALA A 19 4.26 7.36 -14.39
N TYR A 20 5.31 7.34 -15.20
CA TYR A 20 5.25 7.02 -16.63
C TYR A 20 6.38 6.07 -17.03
N VAL A 21 6.19 5.42 -18.19
CA VAL A 21 7.18 4.49 -18.75
C VAL A 21 7.61 4.99 -20.11
N GLU A 22 8.89 4.87 -20.40
CA GLU A 22 9.46 5.27 -21.69
C GLU A 22 10.61 4.33 -22.06
N ARG A 23 10.88 4.17 -23.36
CA ARG A 23 12.03 3.37 -23.82
C ARG A 23 13.30 4.21 -23.70
N VAL A 24 14.27 3.71 -22.94
CA VAL A 24 15.54 4.37 -22.67
C VAL A 24 16.65 3.66 -23.43
N ARG A 25 17.43 4.44 -24.17
CA ARG A 25 18.69 4.00 -24.77
C ARG A 25 19.83 4.80 -24.19
N GLY A 26 20.85 4.11 -23.69
CA GLY A 26 21.98 4.77 -23.04
C GLY A 26 23.15 3.86 -22.77
N VAL A 27 24.08 4.36 -21.96
CA VAL A 27 25.24 3.61 -21.46
C VAL A 27 25.18 3.68 -19.94
N MET A 28 24.95 2.53 -19.29
CA MET A 28 25.04 2.42 -17.85
C MET A 28 26.52 2.54 -17.45
N PRO A 29 26.86 3.37 -16.44
CA PRO A 29 28.24 3.54 -16.02
C PRO A 29 28.85 2.20 -15.59
N ASP A 30 30.18 2.14 -15.64
CA ASP A 30 30.99 0.96 -15.31
C ASP A 30 30.89 0.65 -13.81
N GLN A 31 29.77 0.04 -13.41
CA GLN A 31 29.56 -0.50 -12.08
C GLN A 31 29.16 -1.96 -12.18
N PRO A 32 29.81 -2.85 -11.42
CA PRO A 32 29.41 -4.24 -11.38
C PRO A 32 28.04 -4.33 -10.70
N ALA A 33 27.05 -4.88 -11.40
CA ALA A 33 25.70 -5.10 -10.86
C ALA A 33 25.69 -6.00 -9.60
N ASN A 34 26.77 -6.75 -9.38
CA ASN A 34 27.06 -7.53 -8.19
C ASN A 34 28.58 -7.48 -7.97
N PRO A 35 29.11 -7.33 -6.74
CA PRO A 35 30.56 -7.40 -6.47
C PRO A 35 31.26 -8.68 -6.99
N ALA A 36 30.51 -9.73 -7.34
CA ALA A 36 31.03 -10.96 -7.95
C ALA A 36 31.14 -10.92 -9.50
N THR A 37 30.61 -9.90 -10.18
CA THR A 37 30.73 -9.75 -11.65
C THR A 37 31.77 -8.69 -12.02
N PRO A 38 32.68 -8.95 -12.97
CA PRO A 38 33.58 -7.93 -13.49
C PRO A 38 32.79 -6.77 -14.08
N ALA A 39 33.26 -5.55 -13.83
CA ALA A 39 32.70 -4.35 -14.43
C ALA A 39 32.88 -4.39 -15.97
N ILE A 40 31.90 -3.90 -16.73
CA ILE A 40 31.96 -3.88 -18.19
C ILE A 40 32.72 -2.62 -18.60
N ALA A 41 34.01 -2.75 -18.90
CA ALA A 41 34.85 -1.66 -19.37
C ALA A 41 34.17 -0.87 -20.51
N GLY A 42 33.93 0.42 -20.30
CA GLY A 42 33.22 1.30 -21.24
C GLY A 42 31.70 1.42 -21.00
N GLY A 43 31.18 0.76 -19.96
CA GLY A 43 29.76 0.76 -19.59
C GLY A 43 28.91 -0.21 -20.41
N GLY A 44 27.80 -0.65 -19.83
CA GLY A 44 26.83 -1.51 -20.50
C GLY A 44 25.89 -0.68 -21.36
N LYS A 45 25.79 -0.95 -22.67
CA LYS A 45 24.72 -0.36 -23.49
C LYS A 45 23.37 -0.89 -23.00
N VAL A 46 22.44 0.01 -22.73
CA VAL A 46 21.06 -0.32 -22.34
C VAL A 46 20.10 0.12 -23.42
N ASP A 47 19.13 -0.74 -23.74
CA ASP A 47 17.94 -0.45 -24.55
C ASP A 47 16.75 -1.14 -23.88
N GLN A 48 16.12 -0.47 -22.93
CA GLN A 48 15.12 -1.06 -22.03
C GLN A 48 13.97 -0.10 -21.75
N ILE A 49 12.88 -0.60 -21.15
CA ILE A 49 11.82 0.26 -20.64
C ILE A 49 12.26 0.82 -19.28
N GLY A 50 12.31 2.14 -19.17
CA GLY A 50 12.51 2.86 -17.92
C GLY A 50 11.17 3.21 -17.29
N LEU A 51 11.10 3.11 -15.96
CA LEU A 51 10.04 3.67 -15.14
C LEU A 51 10.53 5.00 -14.57
N PHE A 52 9.76 6.05 -14.79
CA PHE A 52 10.06 7.39 -14.32
C PHE A 52 8.96 7.84 -13.36
N THR A 53 9.37 8.50 -12.28
CA THR A 53 8.46 9.06 -11.30
C THR A 53 8.77 10.53 -11.05
N THR A 54 7.75 11.30 -10.68
CA THR A 54 7.99 12.62 -10.07
C THR A 54 8.66 12.43 -8.71
N ALA A 55 9.51 13.38 -8.31
CA ALA A 55 10.07 13.39 -6.98
C ALA A 55 8.96 13.45 -5.92
N ALA A 56 9.04 12.60 -4.90
CA ALA A 56 8.21 12.74 -3.70
C ALA A 56 8.75 13.91 -2.87
N PRO A 57 8.02 15.01 -2.69
CA PRO A 57 8.44 16.10 -1.83
C PRO A 57 8.53 15.65 -0.37
N GLY A 58 9.45 16.27 0.37
CA GLY A 58 9.54 16.11 1.82
C GLY A 58 10.52 15.04 2.29
N ILE A 59 10.26 14.53 3.49
CA ILE A 59 11.14 13.62 4.21
C ILE A 59 10.39 12.30 4.43
N SER A 60 11.08 11.17 4.27
CA SER A 60 10.48 9.87 4.56
C SER A 60 10.06 9.78 6.03
N VAL A 61 8.94 9.12 6.29
CA VAL A 61 8.43 8.89 7.64
C VAL A 61 9.47 8.17 8.49
N SER A 62 10.25 7.24 7.92
CA SER A 62 11.34 6.59 8.64
C SER A 62 12.38 7.59 9.15
N ASN A 63 12.71 8.61 8.36
CA ASN A 63 13.67 9.62 8.78
C ASN A 63 13.09 10.56 9.84
N LEU A 64 11.80 10.89 9.76
CA LEU A 64 11.11 11.66 10.80
C LEU A 64 11.00 10.87 12.12
N ALA A 65 10.64 9.60 12.03
CA ALA A 65 10.36 8.72 13.15
C ALA A 65 11.62 8.23 13.89
N PHE A 66 12.70 7.95 13.16
CA PHE A 66 13.84 7.19 13.69
C PHE A 66 15.16 7.96 13.73
N THR A 67 15.37 8.98 12.87
CA THR A 67 16.66 9.68 12.80
C THR A 67 16.59 11.18 13.13
N ASN A 68 15.49 11.87 12.83
CA ASN A 68 15.37 13.32 13.04
C ASN A 68 14.03 13.71 13.71
N GLN A 69 14.04 13.74 15.04
CA GLN A 69 12.84 14.01 15.83
C GLN A 69 12.33 15.47 15.75
N LYS A 70 13.10 16.41 15.18
CA LYS A 70 12.72 17.83 15.10
C LYS A 70 11.42 18.05 14.33
N ASN A 71 11.14 17.19 13.37
CA ASN A 71 9.98 17.29 12.48
C ASN A 71 8.88 16.26 12.81
N LEU A 72 8.93 15.59 13.97
CA LEU A 72 7.87 14.66 14.42
C LEU A 72 6.50 15.31 14.58
N HIS A 73 6.45 16.64 14.70
CA HIS A 73 5.19 17.38 14.75
C HIS A 73 4.40 17.22 13.44
N LEU A 74 5.07 17.10 12.28
CA LEU A 74 4.45 16.94 10.97
C LEU A 74 3.56 15.70 10.89
N LEU A 75 3.90 14.63 11.62
CA LEU A 75 3.07 13.42 11.70
C LEU A 75 1.73 13.69 12.36
N ASN A 76 1.65 14.59 13.34
CA ASN A 76 0.41 14.86 14.08
C ASN A 76 -0.48 15.89 13.37
N THR A 77 0.02 16.51 12.31
CA THR A 77 -0.67 17.55 11.53
C THR A 77 -1.03 17.08 10.13
N ILE A 78 -0.84 15.79 9.81
CA ILE A 78 -1.38 15.17 8.60
C ILE A 78 -2.91 15.31 8.65
N LYS A 79 -3.50 15.73 7.53
CA LYS A 79 -4.96 15.83 7.43
C LYS A 79 -5.59 14.42 7.48
N PRO A 80 -6.63 14.20 8.29
CA PRO A 80 -7.37 12.93 8.36
C PRO A 80 -7.70 12.32 6.99
N ASP A 81 -8.20 13.14 6.07
CA ASP A 81 -8.60 12.70 4.72
C ASP A 81 -7.45 12.07 3.94
N GLN A 82 -6.21 12.56 4.09
CA GLN A 82 -5.06 11.98 3.39
C GLN A 82 -4.70 10.60 3.91
N VAL A 83 -4.89 10.33 5.21
CA VAL A 83 -4.64 9.02 5.81
C VAL A 83 -5.71 8.03 5.35
N MET A 84 -6.97 8.48 5.29
CA MET A 84 -8.07 7.68 4.74
C MET A 84 -7.91 7.39 3.25
N ASP A 85 -7.52 8.39 2.45
CA ASP A 85 -7.25 8.21 1.02
C ASP A 85 -6.06 7.30 0.76
N ALA A 86 -5.01 7.36 1.60
CA ALA A 86 -3.89 6.43 1.54
C ALA A 86 -4.31 4.99 1.88
N ALA A 87 -5.16 4.81 2.90
CA ALA A 87 -5.74 3.50 3.23
C ALA A 87 -6.59 2.94 2.07
N LEU A 88 -7.45 3.77 1.47
CA LEU A 88 -8.24 3.40 0.30
C LEU A 88 -7.37 3.05 -0.90
N PHE A 89 -6.32 3.84 -1.17
CA PHE A 89 -5.39 3.58 -2.27
C PHE A 89 -4.65 2.26 -2.09
N ASP A 90 -4.03 2.05 -0.92
CA ASP A 90 -3.27 0.84 -0.64
C ASP A 90 -4.18 -0.40 -0.63
N PHE A 91 -5.41 -0.29 -0.13
CA PHE A 91 -6.37 -1.39 -0.20
C PHE A 91 -6.79 -1.67 -1.65
N LEU A 92 -7.34 -0.67 -2.35
CA LEU A 92 -7.93 -0.82 -3.69
C LEU A 92 -6.89 -1.32 -4.70
N PHE A 93 -5.69 -0.75 -4.68
CA PHE A 93 -4.62 -1.10 -5.60
C PHE A 93 -3.66 -2.17 -5.09
N CYS A 94 -3.93 -2.75 -3.92
CA CYS A 94 -3.17 -3.85 -3.35
C CYS A 94 -1.69 -3.53 -3.06
N CYS A 95 -1.43 -2.54 -2.19
CA CYS A 95 -0.10 -2.36 -1.63
C CYS A 95 0.23 -3.54 -0.71
N GLN A 96 1.40 -4.16 -0.87
CA GLN A 96 1.88 -5.24 0.00
C GLN A 96 3.10 -4.85 0.83
N ASP A 97 3.62 -3.63 0.65
CA ASP A 97 4.87 -3.18 1.29
C ASP A 97 4.84 -1.69 1.62
N ARG A 98 3.71 -1.18 2.13
CA ARG A 98 3.67 0.21 2.61
C ARG A 98 4.26 0.28 4.01
N HIS A 99 5.57 0.47 4.07
CA HIS A 99 6.32 0.75 5.29
C HIS A 99 6.81 2.21 5.35
N ALA A 100 7.44 2.59 6.46
CA ALA A 100 7.78 3.99 6.79
C ALA A 100 8.78 4.65 5.81
N GLN A 101 9.51 3.87 5.01
CA GLN A 101 10.42 4.43 4.00
C GLN A 101 9.68 4.79 2.70
N ASN A 102 8.48 4.22 2.50
CA ASN A 102 7.67 4.39 1.29
C ASN A 102 6.60 5.48 1.45
N ILE A 103 6.70 6.28 2.52
CA ILE A 103 5.79 7.39 2.84
C ILE A 103 6.63 8.62 3.06
N PHE A 104 6.33 9.70 2.34
CA PHE A 104 6.96 11.00 2.46
C PHE A 104 5.96 12.03 2.96
N ILE A 105 6.47 12.97 3.76
CA ILE A 105 5.69 14.09 4.30
C ILE A 105 6.41 15.39 3.96
N ASP A 106 5.72 16.28 3.26
CA ASP A 106 6.23 17.63 2.96
C ASP A 106 6.08 18.60 4.14
N GLU A 107 6.57 19.82 3.97
CA GLU A 107 6.53 20.86 5.01
C GLU A 107 5.11 21.31 5.37
N GLN A 108 4.11 20.99 4.55
CA GLN A 108 2.70 21.29 4.76
C GLN A 108 1.91 20.07 5.27
N SER A 109 2.62 19.00 5.69
CA SER A 109 2.05 17.75 6.15
C SER A 109 1.20 17.01 5.10
N ASN A 110 1.51 17.16 3.81
CA ASN A 110 0.90 16.34 2.77
C ASN A 110 1.67 15.04 2.58
N LEU A 111 0.91 13.95 2.36
CA LEU A 111 1.44 12.62 2.11
C LEU A 111 1.79 12.42 0.64
N LYS A 112 2.94 11.80 0.39
CA LYS A 112 3.27 11.20 -0.91
C LYS A 112 3.79 9.78 -0.75
N LEU A 113 3.21 8.87 -1.52
CA LEU A 113 3.48 7.44 -1.53
C LEU A 113 4.38 7.09 -2.72
N ILE A 114 5.48 6.36 -2.45
CA ILE A 114 6.41 5.85 -3.47
C ILE A 114 6.42 4.31 -3.48
N ASP A 115 7.24 3.71 -4.34
CA ASP A 115 7.43 2.25 -4.37
C ASP A 115 6.10 1.50 -4.68
N ASN A 116 5.38 2.04 -5.67
CA ASN A 116 4.05 1.58 -6.07
C ASN A 116 4.08 0.63 -7.27
N ASP A 117 5.26 0.26 -7.76
CA ASP A 117 5.49 -0.57 -8.95
C ASP A 117 5.07 -2.03 -8.76
N LEU A 118 4.99 -2.50 -7.52
CA LEU A 118 4.45 -3.83 -7.16
C LEU A 118 2.94 -3.84 -6.89
N MET A 119 2.26 -2.71 -7.01
CA MET A 119 0.80 -2.65 -6.90
C MET A 119 0.12 -3.31 -8.08
N LEU A 120 -1.15 -3.67 -7.90
CA LEU A 120 -1.95 -4.39 -8.89
C LEU A 120 -1.37 -5.77 -9.26
N GLY A 121 -0.55 -6.39 -8.42
CA GLY A 121 -0.04 -7.75 -8.63
C GLY A 121 0.21 -8.46 -7.30
N GLY A 122 -0.28 -9.70 -7.13
CA GLY A 122 -0.08 -10.45 -5.88
C GLY A 122 1.33 -11.03 -5.78
N ALA A 123 2.00 -10.81 -4.64
CA ALA A 123 3.36 -11.30 -4.41
C ALA A 123 3.39 -12.67 -3.70
N GLN A 124 2.24 -13.21 -3.29
CA GLN A 124 2.18 -14.55 -2.70
C GLN A 124 1.45 -15.54 -3.60
N LYS A 125 2.17 -16.60 -3.99
CA LYS A 125 1.57 -17.84 -4.49
C LYS A 125 0.65 -18.40 -3.39
N GLY A 126 -0.66 -18.35 -3.59
CA GLY A 126 -1.61 -19.11 -2.77
C GLY A 126 -1.39 -20.62 -2.90
N ARG A 127 -2.12 -21.42 -2.09
CA ARG A 127 -2.04 -22.91 -2.13
C ARG A 127 -2.34 -23.49 -3.52
N ASN A 128 -3.03 -22.73 -4.37
CA ASN A 128 -3.46 -23.11 -5.71
C ASN A 128 -2.74 -22.33 -6.84
N ALA A 129 -1.60 -21.69 -6.55
CA ALA A 129 -0.88 -20.81 -7.51
C ALA A 129 -1.64 -19.54 -7.97
N ASP A 130 -2.82 -19.26 -7.41
CA ASP A 130 -3.50 -17.98 -7.58
C ASP A 130 -2.83 -16.91 -6.69
N ASN A 131 -2.36 -15.84 -7.32
CA ASN A 131 -1.81 -14.67 -6.62
C ASN A 131 -2.96 -13.91 -5.96
N ILE A 132 -3.13 -14.07 -4.66
CA ILE A 132 -4.21 -13.45 -3.89
C ILE A 132 -3.67 -12.16 -3.29
N CYS A 133 -4.41 -11.08 -3.50
CA CYS A 133 -4.04 -9.80 -2.94
C CYS A 133 -4.24 -9.80 -1.42
N THR A 134 -3.16 -9.55 -0.68
CA THR A 134 -3.19 -9.40 0.77
C THR A 134 -2.59 -8.05 1.12
N PRO A 135 -3.39 -6.97 1.15
CA PRO A 135 -2.87 -5.64 1.41
C PRO A 135 -2.09 -5.61 2.73
N SER A 136 -0.91 -4.99 2.71
CA SER A 136 -0.04 -4.83 3.86
C SER A 136 0.50 -3.41 3.86
N SER A 137 0.01 -2.63 4.84
CA SER A 137 0.22 -1.19 4.89
C SER A 137 0.13 -0.66 6.30
N LEU A 138 0.99 0.33 6.60
CA LEU A 138 0.92 1.13 7.84
C LEU A 138 -0.42 1.86 8.00
N PHE A 139 -1.16 2.11 6.92
CA PHE A 139 -2.47 2.76 6.96
C PHE A 139 -3.62 1.82 7.31
N LEU A 140 -3.40 0.51 7.18
CA LEU A 140 -4.42 -0.52 7.33
C LEU A 140 -4.17 -1.35 8.59
N PRO A 141 -5.20 -1.86 9.27
CA PRO A 141 -5.04 -2.88 10.30
C PRO A 141 -4.93 -4.30 9.72
N MET A 142 -4.81 -5.30 10.60
CA MET A 142 -4.88 -6.74 10.27
C MET A 142 -3.81 -7.21 9.27
N ASN A 143 -2.65 -6.56 9.22
CA ASN A 143 -1.57 -6.88 8.30
C ASN A 143 -0.18 -6.70 8.94
N MET A 144 0.87 -7.09 8.22
CA MET A 144 2.24 -7.15 8.77
C MET A 144 2.77 -5.77 9.16
N GLU A 145 2.54 -4.75 8.33
CA GLU A 145 3.05 -3.41 8.56
C GLU A 145 2.37 -2.73 9.74
N SER A 146 1.06 -2.96 9.93
CA SER A 146 0.29 -2.42 11.07
C SER A 146 0.85 -2.84 12.43
N TRP A 147 1.54 -3.98 12.51
CA TRP A 147 2.18 -4.41 13.75
C TRP A 147 3.50 -3.71 14.05
N ARG A 148 4.26 -3.30 13.02
CA ARG A 148 5.53 -2.56 13.21
C ARG A 148 5.30 -1.22 13.90
N VAL A 149 4.09 -0.69 13.78
CA VAL A 149 3.61 0.52 14.46
C VAL A 149 3.56 0.35 15.98
N ARG A 150 3.15 -0.82 16.47
CA ARG A 150 2.92 -1.08 17.90
C ARG A 150 4.21 -1.12 18.72
N THR A 151 5.28 -1.66 18.16
CA THR A 151 6.55 -1.83 18.88
C THR A 151 7.48 -0.64 18.73
N SER A 152 7.07 0.37 17.97
CA SER A 152 7.92 1.50 17.66
C SER A 152 7.76 2.60 18.71
N PRO A 153 8.84 3.15 19.29
CA PRO A 153 8.78 4.36 20.11
C PRO A 153 8.36 5.60 19.30
N SER A 154 8.14 5.44 18.00
CA SER A 154 7.78 6.50 17.08
C SER A 154 6.27 6.67 16.94
N LYS A 155 5.86 7.90 16.60
CA LYS A 155 4.47 8.34 16.49
C LYS A 155 3.70 7.73 15.30
N LEU A 156 4.14 6.60 14.76
CA LEU A 156 3.58 5.96 13.56
C LEU A 156 2.16 5.43 13.76
N GLY A 157 1.72 5.27 15.01
CA GLY A 157 0.34 4.96 15.36
C GLY A 157 -0.69 5.86 14.70
N HIS A 158 -0.32 7.12 14.48
CA HIS A 158 -1.15 8.10 13.81
C HIS A 158 -1.33 7.86 12.30
N LEU A 159 -0.62 6.92 11.69
CA LEU A 159 -0.85 6.55 10.29
C LEU A 159 -1.96 5.51 10.14
N ASP A 160 -2.39 4.84 11.22
CA ASP A 160 -3.55 3.96 11.17
C ASP A 160 -4.82 4.79 10.91
N TYR A 161 -5.55 4.48 9.83
CA TYR A 161 -6.74 5.25 9.43
C TYR A 161 -7.79 5.35 10.55
N ARG A 162 -7.84 4.34 11.43
CA ARG A 162 -8.82 4.28 12.52
C ARG A 162 -8.62 5.41 13.53
N CYS A 163 -7.41 5.96 13.64
CA CYS A 163 -7.12 7.11 14.49
C CYS A 163 -7.69 8.43 13.99
N HIS A 164 -8.23 8.43 12.78
CA HIS A 164 -8.80 9.60 12.11
C HIS A 164 -10.32 9.53 11.98
N MET A 165 -10.92 8.48 12.54
CA MET A 165 -12.35 8.24 12.51
C MET A 165 -12.95 8.60 13.87
N ASP A 166 -14.03 9.38 13.88
CA ASP A 166 -14.87 9.56 15.08
C ASP A 166 -15.79 8.35 15.25
N SER A 167 -15.20 7.20 15.56
CA SER A 167 -15.92 5.96 15.87
C SER A 167 -15.26 5.19 17.01
N SER A 168 -16.08 4.55 17.83
CA SER A 168 -15.64 3.58 18.85
C SER A 168 -15.47 2.16 18.28
N ASP A 169 -15.83 1.94 17.01
CA ASP A 169 -15.67 0.64 16.37
C ASP A 169 -14.19 0.33 16.14
N SER A 170 -13.78 -0.89 16.44
CA SER A 170 -12.38 -1.33 16.25
C SER A 170 -11.98 -1.43 14.77
N LEU A 171 -12.97 -1.43 13.86
CA LEU A 171 -12.79 -1.37 12.42
C LEU A 171 -13.95 -0.58 11.76
N PRO A 172 -13.90 0.77 11.79
CA PRO A 172 -14.91 1.64 11.21
C PRO A 172 -14.80 1.69 9.69
N ASP A 173 -15.91 1.98 9.02
CA ASP A 173 -15.95 2.21 7.57
C ASP A 173 -15.39 3.59 7.19
N ILE A 174 -14.53 3.63 6.17
CA ILE A 174 -14.11 4.89 5.55
C ILE A 174 -15.26 5.39 4.66
N PRO A 175 -15.78 6.62 4.86
CA PRO A 175 -16.86 7.15 4.06
C PRO A 175 -16.40 7.39 2.62
N THR A 176 -16.91 6.59 1.67
CA THR A 176 -16.57 6.75 0.23
C THR A 176 -17.48 7.73 -0.50
N GLY A 177 -18.69 7.98 0.03
CA GLY A 177 -19.70 8.84 -0.61
C GLY A 177 -19.33 10.33 -0.72
N GLY A 178 -18.35 10.80 0.07
CA GLY A 178 -17.82 12.17 -0.04
C GLY A 178 -16.92 12.39 -1.25
N ASN A 179 -16.38 11.32 -1.85
CA ASN A 179 -15.54 11.38 -3.04
C ASN A 179 -16.32 10.83 -4.25
N ALA A 180 -16.88 11.75 -5.05
CA ALA A 180 -17.69 11.40 -6.21
C ALA A 180 -16.91 10.62 -7.28
N LYS A 181 -15.62 10.95 -7.48
CA LYS A 181 -14.75 10.22 -8.42
C LYS A 181 -14.51 8.79 -7.97
N LEU A 182 -14.21 8.59 -6.69
CA LEU A 182 -14.06 7.26 -6.11
C LEU A 182 -15.34 6.45 -6.28
N THR A 183 -16.49 7.02 -5.90
CA THR A 183 -17.80 6.36 -6.05
C THR A 183 -18.08 5.95 -7.50
N GLN A 184 -17.81 6.83 -8.46
CA GLN A 184 -17.95 6.52 -9.89
C GLN A 184 -16.98 5.41 -10.32
N CYS A 185 -15.71 5.51 -9.96
CA CYS A 185 -14.67 4.54 -10.30
C CYS A 185 -15.01 3.14 -9.77
N LEU A 186 -15.45 3.03 -8.52
CA LEU A 186 -15.91 1.77 -7.92
C LEU A 186 -17.13 1.20 -8.66
N GLY A 187 -18.08 2.08 -9.02
CA GLY A 187 -19.24 1.72 -9.83
C GLY A 187 -18.88 1.14 -11.18
N GLU A 188 -17.96 1.79 -11.90
CA GLU A 188 -17.46 1.35 -13.21
C GLU A 188 -16.67 0.03 -13.10
N LEU A 189 -15.71 -0.06 -12.17
CA LEU A 189 -14.89 -1.26 -11.97
C LEU A 189 -15.75 -2.49 -11.64
N ALA A 190 -16.71 -2.35 -10.71
CA ALA A 190 -17.61 -3.44 -10.32
C ALA A 190 -18.52 -3.90 -11.48
N GLY A 191 -18.93 -2.96 -12.35
CA GLY A 191 -19.80 -3.23 -13.50
C GLY A 191 -19.09 -3.79 -14.73
N MET A 192 -17.76 -3.67 -14.83
CA MET A 192 -16.98 -4.21 -15.94
C MET A 192 -16.71 -5.71 -15.80
N THR A 193 -16.45 -6.40 -16.93
CA THR A 193 -15.84 -7.74 -16.89
C THR A 193 -14.34 -7.62 -16.59
N VAL A 194 -13.70 -8.71 -16.18
CA VAL A 194 -12.26 -8.74 -15.86
C VAL A 194 -11.42 -8.32 -17.08
N GLU A 195 -11.77 -8.81 -18.26
CA GLU A 195 -11.10 -8.49 -19.53
C GLU A 195 -11.28 -7.03 -19.91
N ALA A 196 -12.46 -6.46 -19.63
CA ALA A 196 -12.72 -5.04 -19.86
C ALA A 196 -11.87 -4.16 -18.93
N VAL A 197 -11.74 -4.52 -17.64
CA VAL A 197 -10.83 -3.83 -16.69
C VAL A 197 -9.39 -3.93 -17.18
N GLN A 198 -8.94 -5.14 -17.54
CA GLN A 198 -7.58 -5.38 -18.04
C GLN A 198 -7.28 -4.50 -19.26
N LYS A 199 -8.18 -4.49 -20.25
CA LYS A 199 -8.02 -3.74 -21.50
C LYS A 199 -8.09 -2.23 -21.29
N LYS A 200 -9.04 -1.73 -20.48
CA LYS A 200 -9.22 -0.28 -20.23
C LYS A 200 -7.94 0.32 -19.65
N TYR A 201 -7.35 -0.34 -18.66
CA TYR A 201 -6.21 0.20 -17.90
C TYR A 201 -4.85 -0.33 -18.36
N GLY A 202 -4.81 -1.35 -19.22
CA GLY A 202 -3.56 -1.98 -19.66
C GLY A 202 -2.88 -2.77 -18.54
N ILE A 203 -3.66 -3.46 -17.71
CA ILE A 203 -3.14 -4.31 -16.63
C ILE A 203 -2.51 -5.56 -17.25
N ALA A 204 -1.29 -5.89 -16.86
CA ALA A 204 -0.55 -6.99 -17.49
C ALA A 204 -1.21 -8.37 -17.28
N GLN A 205 -1.78 -8.61 -16.10
CA GLN A 205 -2.31 -9.92 -15.70
C GLN A 205 -3.82 -9.90 -15.49
N LEU A 206 -4.52 -10.96 -15.89
CA LEU A 206 -5.97 -11.08 -15.70
C LEU A 206 -6.36 -11.19 -14.21
N ASN A 207 -5.57 -11.92 -13.41
CA ASN A 207 -5.82 -12.08 -11.97
C ASN A 207 -5.73 -10.74 -11.21
N ALA A 208 -4.82 -9.86 -11.63
CA ALA A 208 -4.69 -8.50 -11.13
C ALA A 208 -5.95 -7.67 -11.40
N ALA A 209 -6.46 -7.74 -12.64
CA ALA A 209 -7.71 -7.09 -13.01
C ALA A 209 -8.91 -7.68 -12.25
N ALA A 210 -8.93 -9.00 -12.05
CA ALA A 210 -9.97 -9.70 -11.28
C ALA A 210 -9.97 -9.24 -9.83
N GLY A 211 -8.81 -9.22 -9.17
CA GLY A 211 -8.70 -8.76 -7.79
C GLY A 211 -9.04 -7.28 -7.62
N LEU A 212 -8.63 -6.42 -8.56
CA LEU A 212 -9.03 -5.01 -8.56
C LEU A 212 -10.55 -4.85 -8.64
N ARG A 213 -11.18 -5.57 -9.56
CA ARG A 213 -12.63 -5.60 -9.70
C ARG A 213 -13.31 -6.10 -8.42
N GLU A 214 -12.84 -7.21 -7.87
CA GLU A 214 -13.38 -7.79 -6.64
C GLU A 214 -13.32 -6.80 -5.47
N ARG A 215 -12.16 -6.17 -5.22
CA ARG A 215 -12.03 -5.14 -4.17
C ARG A 215 -12.92 -3.94 -4.43
N ALA A 216 -13.07 -3.52 -5.68
CA ALA A 216 -13.97 -2.43 -6.03
C ALA A 216 -15.45 -2.79 -5.76
N THR A 217 -15.86 -4.02 -6.10
CA THR A 217 -17.18 -4.56 -5.78
C THR A 217 -17.41 -4.62 -4.27
N ASP A 218 -16.48 -5.22 -3.52
CA ASP A 218 -16.62 -5.34 -2.07
C ASP A 218 -16.71 -3.97 -1.38
N LEU A 219 -15.88 -2.99 -1.79
CA LEU A 219 -15.96 -1.62 -1.27
C LEU A 219 -17.32 -0.97 -1.54
N LYS A 220 -17.85 -1.17 -2.75
CA LYS A 220 -19.11 -0.58 -3.18
C LYS A 220 -20.32 -1.21 -2.47
N GLU A 221 -20.31 -2.54 -2.32
CA GLU A 221 -21.46 -3.30 -1.82
C GLU A 221 -21.48 -3.44 -0.30
N HIS A 222 -20.31 -3.44 0.35
CA HIS A 222 -20.19 -3.80 1.76
C HIS A 222 -19.47 -2.76 2.62
N GLY A 223 -18.87 -1.73 2.00
CA GLY A 223 -18.05 -0.76 2.72
C GLY A 223 -16.61 -1.25 2.94
N PHE A 224 -15.78 -0.33 3.42
CA PHE A 224 -14.35 -0.54 3.60
C PHE A 224 -14.01 -1.60 4.65
N ALA A 225 -14.68 -1.59 5.80
CA ALA A 225 -14.39 -2.48 6.91
C ALA A 225 -14.61 -3.94 6.52
N GLU A 226 -15.74 -4.24 5.86
CA GLU A 226 -16.04 -5.59 5.41
C GLU A 226 -15.19 -6.01 4.22
N ALA A 227 -14.92 -5.11 3.26
CA ALA A 227 -14.00 -5.38 2.16
C ALA A 227 -12.60 -5.77 2.66
N LEU A 228 -12.10 -5.07 3.69
CA LEU A 228 -10.81 -5.40 4.32
C LEU A 228 -10.84 -6.75 5.04
N ARG A 229 -11.92 -7.10 5.75
CA ARG A 229 -12.06 -8.42 6.38
C ARG A 229 -11.99 -9.54 5.34
N ARG A 230 -12.67 -9.36 4.22
CA ARG A 230 -12.70 -10.33 3.11
C ARG A 230 -11.34 -10.51 2.47
N SER A 231 -10.61 -9.43 2.21
CA SER A 231 -9.25 -9.52 1.63
C SER A 231 -8.25 -10.21 2.56
N GLN A 232 -8.49 -10.19 3.87
CA GLN A 232 -7.62 -10.80 4.88
C GLN A 232 -8.04 -12.22 5.28
N ARG A 233 -9.20 -12.70 4.81
CA ARG A 233 -9.81 -13.98 5.23
C ARG A 233 -8.88 -15.18 5.06
N GLU A 234 -8.23 -15.32 3.91
CA GLU A 234 -7.36 -16.46 3.69
C GLU A 234 -6.10 -16.45 4.57
N MET A 235 -5.54 -15.26 4.80
CA MET A 235 -4.38 -15.10 5.67
C MET A 235 -4.76 -15.38 7.12
N LYS A 236 -5.95 -14.94 7.54
CA LYS A 236 -6.56 -15.32 8.82
C LYS A 236 -6.76 -16.83 8.92
N GLU A 237 -7.32 -17.49 7.92
CA GLU A 237 -7.52 -18.94 7.94
C GLU A 237 -6.19 -19.70 8.02
N LYS A 238 -5.16 -19.26 7.27
CA LYS A 238 -3.81 -19.84 7.36
C LYS A 238 -3.23 -19.67 8.76
N PHE A 239 -3.44 -18.50 9.38
CA PHE A 239 -3.02 -18.21 10.74
C PHE A 239 -3.75 -19.09 11.77
N ASP A 240 -5.07 -19.22 11.66
CA ASP A 240 -5.89 -20.01 12.58
C ASP A 240 -5.61 -21.52 12.49
N LYS A 241 -5.33 -22.03 11.28
CA LYS A 241 -5.05 -23.46 11.03
C LYS A 241 -3.60 -23.87 11.34
N ALA A 242 -2.73 -22.92 11.71
CA ALA A 242 -1.34 -23.24 11.99
C ALA A 242 -1.20 -23.92 13.35
N GLU A 243 -1.04 -25.25 13.33
CA GLU A 243 -0.98 -26.13 14.51
C GLU A 243 0.12 -25.78 15.52
N ASN A 244 1.13 -25.01 15.12
CA ASN A 244 2.27 -24.64 15.95
C ASN A 244 2.39 -23.11 16.13
N ARG A 245 1.37 -22.46 16.69
CA ARG A 245 1.47 -21.05 17.09
C ARG A 245 2.60 -20.91 18.12
N PRO A 246 3.72 -20.26 17.78
CA PRO A 246 4.84 -20.19 18.70
C PRO A 246 4.58 -19.16 19.80
N GLU A 247 5.17 -19.34 20.98
CA GLU A 247 5.08 -18.40 22.09
C GLU A 247 6.28 -17.45 22.16
N GLY A 248 6.16 -16.37 22.94
CA GLY A 248 7.26 -15.45 23.26
C GLY A 248 7.85 -14.71 22.04
N GLU A 249 9.18 -14.66 21.95
CA GLU A 249 9.92 -14.02 20.84
C GLU A 249 9.60 -14.64 19.47
N LYS A 250 9.36 -15.96 19.44
CA LYS A 250 9.00 -16.68 18.20
C LYS A 250 7.60 -16.31 17.73
N LEU A 251 6.69 -15.92 18.64
CA LEU A 251 5.38 -15.38 18.26
C LEU A 251 5.55 -14.14 17.38
N LYS A 252 6.52 -13.26 17.68
CA LYS A 252 6.77 -12.03 16.91
C LYS A 252 7.17 -12.32 15.47
N HIS A 253 8.13 -13.23 15.25
CA HIS A 253 8.50 -13.69 13.90
C HIS A 253 7.32 -14.41 13.22
N TRP A 254 6.58 -15.19 14.02
CA TRP A 254 5.26 -15.77 13.76
C TRP A 254 4.36 -14.87 12.91
N HIS A 255 3.98 -13.86 13.65
CA HIS A 255 3.25 -12.67 13.28
C HIS A 255 3.85 -11.99 12.04
N THR A 256 5.16 -11.74 11.99
CA THR A 256 5.82 -11.02 10.87
C THR A 256 5.71 -11.72 9.52
N ASN A 257 5.34 -13.00 9.47
CA ASN A 257 5.37 -13.79 8.23
C ASN A 257 4.00 -14.29 7.74
N LEU A 258 2.93 -14.13 8.53
CA LEU A 258 1.61 -14.72 8.22
C LEU A 258 0.48 -13.70 8.19
N TRP A 259 -0.11 -13.37 9.33
CA TRP A 259 -1.30 -12.52 9.41
C TRP A 259 -1.44 -11.96 10.84
N ARG A 260 -2.13 -10.83 11.01
CA ARG A 260 -2.30 -10.21 12.33
C ARG A 260 -3.77 -10.10 12.74
N PRO A 261 -4.10 -10.41 14.00
CA PRO A 261 -5.43 -10.13 14.52
C PRO A 261 -5.74 -8.63 14.45
N LEU A 262 -7.03 -8.31 14.47
CA LEU A 262 -7.48 -6.93 14.65
C LEU A 262 -7.11 -6.50 16.07
N GLU A 263 -6.07 -5.67 16.19
CA GLU A 263 -5.64 -5.06 17.45
C GLU A 263 -6.16 -3.62 17.53
N GLU A 264 -6.37 -3.11 18.74
CA GLU A 264 -6.73 -1.71 18.97
C GLU A 264 -5.70 -0.76 18.35
N PRO A 265 -6.13 0.34 17.71
CA PRO A 265 -5.21 1.29 17.11
C PRO A 265 -4.44 2.07 18.18
N HIS A 266 -3.14 2.27 17.96
CA HIS A 266 -2.27 3.03 18.87
C HIS A 266 -2.32 4.53 18.56
N CYS A 267 -3.47 5.16 18.78
CA CYS A 267 -3.65 6.56 18.42
C CYS A 267 -2.87 7.50 19.35
N GLN A 268 -2.19 8.49 18.75
CA GLN A 268 -1.66 9.63 19.49
C GLN A 268 -2.84 10.34 20.17
N LYS A 269 -2.74 10.63 21.48
CA LYS A 269 -3.70 11.53 22.12
C LYS A 269 -3.63 12.88 21.40
N LYS A 270 -4.77 13.40 20.94
CA LYS A 270 -4.87 14.79 20.47
C LYS A 270 -4.39 15.68 21.62
N ALA A 271 -3.34 16.46 21.38
CA ALA A 271 -2.78 17.40 22.36
C ALA A 271 -3.72 18.58 22.58
#